data_AF-A0AAW0JXC5-F1
#
_entry.id   AF-A0AAW0JXC5-F1
#
_cell.length_a   1.000
_cell.length_b   1.000
_cell.length_c   1.000
_cell.angle_alpha   90.00
_cell.angle_beta   90.00
_cell.angle_gamma   90.00
#
_symmetry.space_group_name_H-M   'P 1'
#
loop_
_entity.id
_entity.type
_entity.pdbx_description
1 polymer ?
#
loop_
_entity_poly.entity_id
_entity_poly.type
_entity_poly.pdbx_seq_one_letter_code
_entity_poly.pdbx_strand_id
1 'polypeptide(L)'
;MPQISNPSTLPIFRSLTYQRFLFCSLQSKCISSSSSPVPSQQHIAHLILDQKSFSQALQTFKWASKLPNFTHSQSTYRALIHKLCAFRQFDIVKELLQEIPNAIGSPPDEDIFITIVRGLGRARMVKRVIKAVD
;
A
#
# COMPACT_ATOMS: atom_id res chain seq x y z
N MET A 1 33.25 -23.01 14.99
CA MET A 1 32.54 -21.88 14.38
C MET A 1 31.13 -22.35 14.04
N PRO A 2 30.06 -21.74 14.57
CA PRO A 2 28.71 -22.22 14.29
C PRO A 2 28.21 -21.72 12.93
N GLN A 3 27.55 -22.66 12.25
CA GLN A 3 26.97 -22.58 10.92
C GLN A 3 25.81 -21.57 10.85
N ILE A 4 25.78 -20.76 9.79
CA ILE A 4 24.69 -19.82 9.51
C ILE A 4 23.55 -20.62 8.86
N SER A 5 22.43 -20.75 9.59
CA SER A 5 21.19 -21.31 9.09
C SER A 5 20.51 -20.35 8.11
N ASN A 6 20.23 -20.86 6.92
CA ASN A 6 19.46 -20.22 5.85
C ASN A 6 18.01 -19.96 6.30
N PRO A 7 17.46 -18.74 6.17
CA PRO A 7 16.04 -18.49 6.42
C PRO A 7 15.27 -18.43 5.09
N SER A 8 14.99 -19.58 4.50
CA SER A 8 14.08 -19.67 3.34
C SER A 8 12.91 -20.59 3.66
N THR A 9 12.00 -20.16 4.52
CA THR A 9 10.65 -20.75 4.58
C THR A 9 9.67 -19.74 5.19
N LEU A 10 8.96 -19.00 4.34
CA LEU A 10 7.69 -18.38 4.72
C LEU A 10 6.55 -19.16 4.03
N PRO A 11 5.49 -19.53 4.76
CA PRO A 11 4.46 -20.40 4.22
C PRO A 11 3.58 -19.62 3.25
N ILE A 12 3.47 -20.15 2.03
CA ILE A 12 2.54 -19.67 1.00
C ILE A 12 1.13 -20.09 1.42
N PHE A 13 0.40 -19.21 2.08
CA PHE A 13 -1.04 -19.40 2.31
C PHE A 13 -1.84 -18.76 1.18
N ARG A 14 -2.37 -19.62 0.29
CA ARG A 14 -3.39 -19.25 -0.68
C ARG A 14 -4.72 -19.12 0.05
N SER A 15 -5.27 -17.90 0.11
CA SER A 15 -6.68 -17.68 0.47
C SER A 15 -7.43 -17.21 -0.78
N LEU A 16 -8.29 -18.08 -1.32
CA LEU A 16 -9.24 -17.74 -2.37
C LEU A 16 -10.40 -16.94 -1.76
N THR A 17 -10.28 -15.61 -1.70
CA THR A 17 -11.46 -14.72 -1.50
C THR A 17 -11.34 -13.36 -2.19
N TYR A 18 -10.29 -13.11 -2.98
CA TYR A 18 -10.03 -11.78 -3.55
C TYR A 18 -10.53 -11.57 -4.99
N GLN A 19 -11.40 -12.45 -5.51
CA GLN A 19 -11.86 -12.39 -6.92
C GLN A 19 -13.02 -11.41 -7.19
N ARG A 20 -13.41 -10.55 -6.24
CA ARG A 20 -14.62 -9.71 -6.40
C ARG A 20 -14.42 -8.20 -6.51
N PHE A 21 -13.19 -7.71 -6.67
CA PHE A 21 -12.94 -6.26 -6.83
C PHE A 21 -11.99 -5.89 -7.98
N LEU A 22 -11.84 -6.75 -8.99
CA LEU A 22 -11.27 -6.34 -10.27
C LEU A 22 -12.39 -5.74 -11.13
N PHE A 23 -12.27 -4.46 -11.49
CA PHE A 23 -12.33 -3.93 -12.86
C PHE A 23 -12.54 -2.41 -12.82
N CYS A 24 -11.45 -1.64 -12.94
CA CYS A 24 -11.39 -0.53 -13.88
C CYS A 24 -9.92 -0.29 -14.27
N SER A 25 -9.66 -0.55 -15.56
CA SER A 25 -8.47 -0.31 -16.38
C SER A 25 -7.08 -0.33 -15.74
N LEU A 26 -6.36 -1.44 -15.96
CA LEU A 26 -5.00 -1.34 -16.53
C LEU A 26 -4.69 -2.65 -17.27
N GLN A 27 -4.93 -2.66 -18.58
CA GLN A 27 -4.41 -3.72 -19.43
C GLN A 27 -2.88 -3.59 -19.53
N SER A 28 -2.21 -4.54 -18.91
CA SER A 28 -1.03 -5.30 -19.36
C SER A 28 0.11 -4.59 -20.10
N LYS A 29 1.31 -4.67 -19.51
CA LYS A 29 2.49 -5.27 -20.17
C LYS A 29 3.41 -5.84 -19.08
N CYS A 30 3.40 -7.16 -18.93
CA CYS A 30 4.47 -7.87 -18.24
C CYS A 30 5.70 -7.96 -19.14
N ILE A 31 6.85 -8.16 -18.49
CA ILE A 31 8.14 -8.69 -18.94
C ILE A 31 9.26 -7.66 -18.74
N SER A 32 9.92 -7.82 -17.60
CA SER A 32 11.38 -7.80 -17.51
C SER A 32 11.75 -8.63 -16.30
N SER A 33 12.02 -9.91 -16.56
CA SER A 33 12.72 -10.80 -15.63
C SER A 33 14.18 -10.35 -15.53
N SER A 34 14.44 -9.29 -14.78
CA SER A 34 15.78 -9.03 -14.26
C SER A 34 15.83 -9.61 -12.86
N SER A 35 16.57 -10.71 -12.71
CA SER A 35 16.90 -11.34 -11.43
C SER A 35 17.76 -10.41 -10.57
N SER A 36 17.20 -9.29 -10.13
CA SER A 36 17.79 -8.49 -9.07
C SER A 36 17.26 -9.02 -7.74
N PRO A 37 18.08 -9.11 -6.69
CA PRO A 37 17.63 -9.54 -5.36
C PRO A 37 16.62 -8.55 -4.72
N VAL A 38 16.34 -7.41 -5.38
CA VAL A 38 15.44 -6.38 -4.89
C VAL A 38 14.01 -6.67 -5.36
N PRO A 39 13.03 -6.75 -4.44
CA PRO A 39 11.63 -6.92 -4.81
C PRO A 39 11.11 -5.73 -5.63
N SER A 40 10.37 -6.02 -6.70
CA SER A 40 9.73 -5.01 -7.55
C SER A 40 8.77 -4.12 -6.74
N GLN A 41 8.63 -2.85 -7.14
CA GLN A 41 7.67 -1.90 -6.55
C GLN A 41 6.23 -2.45 -6.55
N GLN A 42 5.84 -3.20 -7.59
CA GLN A 42 4.53 -3.86 -7.65
C GLN A 42 4.40 -4.95 -6.58
N HIS A 43 5.46 -5.73 -6.36
CA HIS A 43 5.47 -6.76 -5.33
C HIS A 43 5.35 -6.16 -3.92
N ILE A 44 6.08 -5.08 -3.65
CA ILE A 44 5.97 -4.35 -2.38
C ILE A 44 4.57 -3.75 -2.19
N ALA A 45 3.96 -3.21 -3.25
CA ALA A 45 2.59 -2.74 -3.19
C ALA A 45 1.60 -3.87 -2.80
N HIS A 46 1.75 -5.06 -3.37
CA HIS A 46 0.98 -6.23 -2.97
C HIS A 46 1.23 -6.63 -1.51
N LEU A 47 2.49 -6.68 -1.07
CA LEU A 47 2.82 -6.98 0.33
C LEU A 47 2.18 -6.01 1.32
N ILE A 48 2.11 -4.71 0.99
CA ILE A 48 1.44 -3.70 1.81
C ILE A 48 -0.07 -3.96 1.88
N LEU A 49 -0.68 -4.32 0.75
CA LEU A 49 -2.11 -4.62 0.68
C LEU A 49 -2.49 -5.90 1.44
N ASP A 50 -1.57 -6.85 1.60
CA ASP A 50 -1.81 -8.10 2.32
C ASP A 50 -1.75 -7.95 3.86
N GLN A 51 -1.23 -6.83 4.38
CA GLN A 51 -1.11 -6.63 5.82
C GLN A 51 -2.46 -6.59 6.52
N LYS A 52 -2.53 -7.10 7.75
CA LYS A 52 -3.79 -7.20 8.53
C LYS A 52 -4.04 -5.99 9.43
N SER A 53 -3.04 -5.13 9.63
CA SER A 53 -3.16 -3.89 10.37
C SER A 53 -2.52 -2.72 9.63
N PHE A 54 -2.92 -1.51 9.97
CA PHE A 54 -2.28 -0.30 9.45
C PHE A 54 -0.82 -0.18 9.90
N SER A 55 -0.50 -0.62 11.12
CA SER A 55 0.85 -0.59 11.68
C SER A 55 1.79 -1.52 10.91
N GLN A 56 1.33 -2.72 10.56
CA GLN A 56 2.08 -3.65 9.72
C GLN A 56 2.28 -3.09 8.31
N ALA A 57 1.24 -2.51 7.70
CA ALA A 57 1.35 -1.86 6.39
C ALA A 57 2.43 -0.76 6.37
N LEU A 58 2.45 0.08 7.42
CA LEU A 58 3.48 1.10 7.60
C LEU A 58 4.87 0.51 7.82
N GLN A 59 4.99 -0.55 8.61
CA GLN A 59 6.27 -1.23 8.82
C GLN A 59 6.80 -1.85 7.54
N THR A 60 5.94 -2.50 6.74
CA THR A 60 6.31 -3.04 5.42
C THR A 60 6.77 -1.92 4.48
N PHE A 61 6.06 -0.79 4.46
CA PHE A 61 6.47 0.37 3.66
C PHE A 61 7.84 0.91 4.10
N LYS A 62 8.04 1.16 5.41
CA LYS A 62 9.33 1.63 5.95
C LYS A 62 10.47 0.64 5.78
N TRP A 63 10.17 -0.67 5.83
CA TRP A 63 11.14 -1.71 5.54
C TRP A 63 11.59 -1.65 4.09
N ALA A 64 10.67 -1.45 3.15
CA ALA A 64 11.01 -1.35 1.74
C ALA A 64 11.96 -0.19 1.45
N SER A 65 11.82 0.96 2.12
CA SER A 65 12.75 2.10 1.97
C SER A 65 14.18 1.81 2.43
N LYS A 66 14.41 0.75 3.21
CA LYS A 66 15.75 0.32 3.66
C LYS A 66 16.43 -0.61 2.65
N LEU A 67 15.72 -1.07 1.62
CA LEU A 67 16.28 -1.94 0.61
C LEU A 67 17.25 -1.14 -0.28
N PRO A 68 18.41 -1.71 -0.65
CA PRO A 68 19.37 -1.03 -1.49
C PRO A 68 18.76 -0.74 -2.86
N ASN A 69 18.96 0.48 -3.36
CA ASN A 69 18.47 0.96 -4.66
C ASN A 69 16.94 0.89 -4.83
N PHE A 70 16.18 0.80 -3.74
CA PHE A 70 14.73 0.84 -3.78
C PHE A 70 14.22 2.24 -3.48
N THR A 71 13.34 2.74 -4.33
CA THR A 71 12.56 3.95 -4.06
C THR A 71 11.09 3.66 -4.21
N HIS A 72 10.27 4.33 -3.40
CA HIS A 72 8.83 4.22 -3.49
C HIS A 72 8.33 4.86 -4.79
N SER A 73 7.35 4.20 -5.41
CA SER A 73 6.60 4.75 -6.54
C SER A 73 5.16 5.06 -6.15
N GLN A 74 4.46 5.74 -7.05
CA GLN A 74 3.03 6.04 -6.95
C GLN A 74 2.21 4.80 -6.55
N SER A 75 2.52 3.62 -7.11
CA SER A 75 1.80 2.38 -6.78
C SER A 75 1.99 1.92 -5.32
N THR A 76 3.18 2.14 -4.74
CA THR A 76 3.46 1.78 -3.34
C THR A 76 2.80 2.74 -2.36
N TYR A 77 2.79 4.05 -2.66
CA TYR A 77 2.04 5.04 -1.89
C TYR A 77 0.54 4.79 -1.98
N ARG A 78 0.01 4.52 -3.18
CA ARG A 78 -1.41 4.19 -3.38
C ARG A 78 -1.82 2.96 -2.56
N ALA A 79 -1.00 1.90 -2.54
CA ALA A 79 -1.26 0.72 -1.73
C ALA A 79 -1.31 1.03 -0.23
N LEU A 80 -0.36 1.82 0.27
CA LEU A 80 -0.33 2.22 1.68
C LEU A 80 -1.54 3.10 2.03
N ILE A 81 -1.83 4.12 1.23
CA ILE A 81 -2.96 5.03 1.41
C ILE A 81 -4.27 4.25 1.39
N HIS A 82 -4.45 3.32 0.45
CA HIS A 82 -5.61 2.44 0.41
C HIS A 82 -5.81 1.71 1.75
N LYS A 83 -4.72 1.18 2.30
CA LYS A 83 -4.73 0.43 3.55
C LYS A 83 -5.04 1.32 4.75
N LEU A 84 -4.41 2.50 4.84
CA LEU A 84 -4.68 3.49 5.88
C LEU A 84 -6.14 3.97 5.83
N CYS A 85 -6.70 4.22 4.65
CA CYS A 85 -8.11 4.56 4.47
C CYS A 85 -9.05 3.44 4.96
N ALA A 86 -8.71 2.17 4.73
CA ALA A 86 -9.49 1.04 5.24
C ALA A 86 -9.53 1.00 6.78
N PHE A 87 -8.44 1.40 7.43
CA PHE A 87 -8.33 1.53 8.89
C PHE A 87 -8.70 2.92 9.44
N ARG A 88 -9.17 3.84 8.58
CA ARG A 88 -9.60 5.21 8.92
C ARG A 88 -8.48 6.08 9.51
N GLN A 89 -7.23 5.79 9.17
CA GLN A 89 -6.05 6.54 9.61
C GLN A 89 -5.79 7.73 8.68
N PHE A 90 -6.73 8.69 8.65
CA PHE A 90 -6.70 9.81 7.70
C PHE A 90 -5.63 10.86 8.00
N ASP A 91 -5.24 11.02 9.27
CA ASP A 91 -4.17 11.94 9.66
C ASP A 91 -2.84 11.52 9.00
N ILE A 92 -2.53 10.22 9.06
CA ILE A 92 -1.35 9.63 8.40
C ILE A 92 -1.44 9.74 6.88
N VAL A 93 -2.63 9.57 6.29
CA VAL A 93 -2.83 9.77 4.85
C VAL A 93 -2.51 11.20 4.43
N LYS A 94 -2.91 12.19 5.24
CA LYS A 94 -2.61 13.60 4.97
C LYS A 94 -1.11 13.88 4.99
N GLU A 95 -0.39 13.31 5.96
CA GLU A 95 1.08 13.41 6.02
C GLU A 95 1.73 12.82 4.76
N LEU A 96 1.32 11.62 4.35
CA LEU A 96 1.86 10.96 3.14
C LEU A 96 1.60 11.77 1.86
N LEU A 97 0.46 12.45 1.74
CA LEU A 97 0.18 13.29 0.57
C LEU A 97 1.12 14.49 0.46
N GLN A 98 1.56 15.05 1.58
CA GLN A 98 2.55 16.13 1.58
C GLN A 98 3.96 15.61 1.29
N GLU A 99 4.23 14.34 1.61
CA GLU A 99 5.51 13.68 1.36
C GLU A 99 5.72 13.34 -0.13
N ILE A 100 4.68 12.86 -0.82
CA ILE A 100 4.77 12.33 -2.21
C ILE A 100 5.49 13.28 -3.19
N PRO A 101 5.17 14.59 -3.28
CA PRO A 101 5.84 15.50 -4.21
C PRO A 101 7.35 15.59 -3.95
N ASN A 102 7.74 15.57 -2.68
CA ASN A 102 9.15 15.66 -2.28
C ASN A 102 9.89 14.33 -2.48
N ALA A 103 9.20 13.20 -2.31
CA ALA A 103 9.80 11.88 -2.42
C ALA A 103 9.94 11.39 -3.88
N ILE A 104 8.94 11.64 -4.72
CA ILE A 104 8.88 11.15 -6.11
C ILE A 104 9.26 12.24 -7.12
N GLY A 105 9.14 13.53 -6.74
CA GLY A 105 9.30 14.65 -7.67
C GLY A 105 8.08 14.88 -8.57
N SER A 106 6.93 14.30 -8.23
CA SER A 106 5.67 14.47 -8.96
C SER A 106 4.49 14.51 -7.99
N PRO A 107 3.39 15.21 -8.33
CA PRO A 107 2.19 15.22 -7.49
C PRO A 107 1.58 13.81 -7.37
N PRO A 108 0.74 13.55 -6.35
CA PRO A 108 -0.01 12.30 -6.24
C PRO A 108 -0.84 12.04 -7.50
N ASP A 109 -0.89 10.78 -7.93
CA ASP A 109 -1.68 10.35 -9.08
C ASP A 109 -3.20 10.45 -8.83
N GLU A 110 -4.00 10.56 -9.90
CA GLU A 110 -5.47 10.63 -9.84
C GLU A 110 -6.06 9.44 -9.06
N ASP A 111 -5.52 8.24 -9.27
CA ASP A 111 -5.92 7.03 -8.57
C ASP A 111 -5.72 7.10 -7.04
N ILE A 112 -4.75 7.89 -6.58
CA ILE A 112 -4.55 8.14 -5.14
C ILE A 112 -5.71 8.97 -4.60
N PHE A 113 -6.10 10.04 -5.30
CA PHE A 113 -7.24 10.86 -4.90
C PHE A 113 -8.55 10.08 -4.92
N ILE A 114 -8.79 9.29 -5.97
CA ILE A 114 -9.97 8.40 -6.06
C ILE A 114 -10.00 7.43 -4.87
N THR A 115 -8.84 6.86 -4.51
CA THR A 115 -8.72 5.94 -3.37
C THR A 115 -9.13 6.61 -2.05
N ILE A 116 -8.70 7.85 -1.83
CA ILE A 116 -9.02 8.62 -0.62
C ILE A 116 -10.51 8.95 -0.56
N VAL A 117 -11.09 9.47 -1.65
CA VAL A 117 -12.53 9.80 -1.73
C VAL A 117 -13.38 8.57 -1.41
N ARG A 118 -13.05 7.41 -1.99
CA ARG A 118 -13.73 6.14 -1.70
C ARG A 118 -13.54 5.72 -0.24
N GLY A 119 -12.34 5.91 0.31
CA GLY A 119 -12.02 5.65 1.71
C GLY A 119 -12.88 6.46 2.68
N LEU A 120 -12.96 7.78 2.46
CA LEU A 120 -13.79 8.71 3.23
C LEU A 120 -15.28 8.37 3.14
N GLY A 121 -15.78 8.06 1.94
CA GLY A 121 -17.17 7.64 1.75
C GLY A 121 -17.51 6.35 2.53
N ARG A 122 -16.65 5.32 2.45
CA ARG A 122 -16.82 4.07 3.22
C ARG A 122 -16.74 4.28 4.72
N ALA A 123 -15.93 5.25 5.17
CA ALA A 123 -15.80 5.53 6.58
C ALA A 123 -17.14 5.97 7.21
N ARG A 124 -18.18 6.34 6.43
CA ARG A 124 -19.49 6.73 6.97
C ARG A 124 -19.33 7.66 8.19
N MET A 125 -18.44 8.65 8.08
CA MET A 125 -18.37 9.76 9.03
C MET A 125 -19.72 10.53 9.14
N VAL A 126 -20.73 10.12 8.38
CA VAL A 126 -22.17 10.32 8.58
C VAL A 126 -22.63 10.13 10.04
N LYS A 127 -22.03 9.24 10.85
CA LYS A 127 -22.39 9.14 12.29
C LYS A 127 -22.04 10.39 13.11
N ARG A 128 -21.11 11.25 12.66
CA ARG A 128 -20.88 12.56 13.30
C ARG A 128 -21.95 13.60 12.93
N VAL A 129 -22.64 13.41 11.80
CA VAL A 129 -23.70 14.33 11.33
C VAL A 129 -24.97 14.13 12.16
N ILE A 130 -25.30 12.89 12.53
CA ILE A 130 -26.52 12.60 13.30
C ILE A 130 -26.43 13.15 14.74
N LYS A 131 -25.24 13.19 15.34
CA LYS A 131 -25.04 13.67 16.72
C LYS A 131 -24.88 15.20 16.85
N ALA A 132 -24.79 15.93 15.74
CA ALA A 132 -24.68 17.39 15.74
C ALA A 132 -26.05 18.08 15.63
N VAL A 133 -27.13 17.31 15.55
CA VAL A 133 -28.51 17.78 15.36
C VAL A 133 -29.40 17.40 16.56
N ASP A 134 -28.84 16.72 17.58
CA ASP A 134 -29.45 16.56 18.90
C ASP A 134 -28.92 17.62 19.87
#